data_AF-A0A831PM63-F1
#
_entry.id   AF-A0A831PM63-F1
#
_cell.length_a   1.000
_cell.length_b   1.000
_cell.length_c   1.000
_cell.angle_alpha   90.00
_cell.angle_beta   90.00
_cell.angle_gamma   90.00
#
_symmetry.space_group_name_H-M   'P 1'
#
loop_
_entity.id
_entity.type
_entity.pdbx_description
1 polymer ?
#
loop_
_entity_poly.entity_id
_entity_poly.type
_entity_poly.pdbx_seq_one_letter_code
_entity_poly.pdbx_strand_id
1 'polypeptide(L)'
;MRYYPGKIGLPSPHEVNRAVEAAFREYGEGLVQMPPKVYVTLPKGDFRTMPAYLPSMGIAGVKIVNVHPENPRSGLPTVMALTIILDIDTGMPQAVLNATELTDLRTGAAGAVAAQYL
;
A
#
# COMPACT_ATOMS: atom_id res chain seq x y z
N MET A 1 -13.11 -9.03 -12.94
CA MET A 1 -12.30 -8.54 -11.80
C MET A 1 -10.97 -9.27 -11.84
N ARG A 2 -9.86 -8.61 -12.20
CA ARG A 2 -8.56 -9.28 -12.31
C ARG A 2 -7.94 -9.40 -10.92
N TYR A 3 -8.01 -10.60 -10.36
CA TYR A 3 -7.16 -11.03 -9.25
C TYR A 3 -5.78 -11.33 -9.87
N TYR A 4 -4.73 -10.67 -9.39
CA TYR A 4 -3.36 -10.90 -9.84
C TYR A 4 -2.59 -11.70 -8.79
N PRO A 5 -2.67 -13.05 -8.80
CA PRO A 5 -1.97 -13.92 -7.85
C PRO A 5 -0.48 -14.15 -8.17
N GLY A 6 0.04 -13.59 -9.26
CA GLY A 6 1.39 -13.88 -9.76
C GLY A 6 2.37 -12.71 -9.63
N LYS A 7 3.67 -13.04 -9.68
CA LYS A 7 4.79 -12.12 -9.89
C LYS A 7 4.68 -11.46 -11.27
N ILE A 8 3.78 -10.49 -11.43
CA ILE A 8 3.85 -9.54 -12.55
C ILE A 8 5.01 -8.60 -12.26
N GLY A 9 5.77 -8.25 -13.31
CA GLY A 9 6.99 -7.43 -13.21
C GLY A 9 6.83 -6.29 -12.23
N LEU A 10 7.45 -6.45 -11.06
CA LEU A 10 7.44 -5.42 -10.03
C LEU A 10 8.09 -4.16 -10.61
N PRO A 11 7.60 -2.96 -10.22
CA PRO A 11 8.26 -1.73 -10.59
C PRO A 11 9.70 -1.74 -10.10
N SER A 12 10.61 -1.13 -10.87
CA SER A 12 11.99 -0.96 -10.44
C SER A 12 12.07 -0.10 -9.18
N PRO A 13 13.11 -0.25 -8.34
CA PRO A 13 13.29 0.60 -7.16
C PRO A 13 13.24 2.10 -7.47
N HIS A 14 13.77 2.53 -8.62
CA HIS A 14 13.72 3.92 -9.05
C HIS A 14 12.28 4.40 -9.33
N GLU A 15 11.44 3.58 -9.95
CA GLU A 15 10.03 3.91 -10.16
C GLU A 15 9.28 4.02 -8.83
N VAL A 16 9.54 3.10 -7.90
CA VAL A 16 8.92 3.13 -6.57
C VAL A 16 9.37 4.35 -5.78
N ASN A 17 10.67 4.70 -5.80
CA ASN A 17 11.19 5.89 -5.12
C ASN A 17 10.51 7.16 -5.63
N ARG A 18 10.43 7.34 -6.96
CA ARG A 18 9.76 8.52 -7.55
C ARG A 18 8.27 8.58 -7.16
N ALA A 19 7.57 7.45 -7.19
CA ALA A 19 6.16 7.41 -6.81
C ALA A 19 5.96 7.75 -5.32
N VAL A 20 6.81 7.23 -4.43
CA VAL A 20 6.75 7.51 -2.99
C VAL A 20 7.12 8.96 -2.69
N GLU A 21 8.13 9.51 -3.35
CA GLU A 21 8.52 10.92 -3.23
C GLU A 21 7.40 11.87 -3.66
N ALA A 22 6.78 11.60 -4.81
CA ALA A 22 5.63 12.37 -5.28
C ALA A 22 4.45 12.32 -4.30
N ALA A 23 4.12 11.12 -3.79
CA ALA A 23 3.05 10.96 -2.80
C ALA A 23 3.35 11.70 -1.48
N PHE A 24 4.61 11.68 -1.00
CA PHE A 24 4.99 12.45 0.19
C PHE A 24 4.89 13.95 -0.04
N ARG A 25 5.31 14.44 -1.22
CA ARG A 25 5.18 15.85 -1.58
C ARG A 25 3.71 16.30 -1.53
N GLU A 26 2.83 15.61 -2.24
CA GLU A 26 1.40 15.96 -2.28
C GLU A 26 0.75 15.89 -0.91
N TYR A 27 1.12 14.90 -0.09
CA TYR A 27 0.63 14.81 1.29
C TYR A 27 1.13 15.98 2.15
N GLY A 28 2.41 16.34 2.03
CA GLY A 28 3.00 17.50 2.72
C GLY A 28 2.38 18.84 2.31
N GLU A 29 1.88 18.94 1.08
CA GLU A 29 1.14 20.09 0.55
C GLU A 29 -0.34 20.09 0.92
N GLY A 30 -0.82 19.07 1.64
CA GLY A 30 -2.23 18.96 2.06
C GLY A 30 -3.19 18.59 0.93
N LEU A 31 -2.69 18.06 -0.19
CA LEU A 31 -3.48 17.74 -1.38
C LEU A 31 -4.11 16.34 -1.32
N VAL A 32 -3.75 15.52 -0.35
CA VAL A 32 -4.15 14.10 -0.26
C VAL A 32 -5.16 13.89 0.86
N GLN A 33 -6.18 13.08 0.60
CA GLN A 33 -7.07 12.57 1.64
C GLN A 33 -6.56 11.20 2.12
N MET A 34 -6.04 11.15 3.35
CA MET A 34 -5.55 9.91 3.97
C MET A 34 -5.98 9.89 5.44
N PRO A 35 -7.18 9.36 5.76
CA PRO A 35 -7.65 9.30 7.14
C PRO A 35 -6.80 8.32 7.97
N PRO A 36 -6.90 8.38 9.31
CA PRO A 36 -6.22 7.43 10.19
C PRO A 36 -6.54 5.98 9.82
N LYS A 37 -5.56 5.10 10.00
CA LYS A 37 -5.74 3.66 9.78
C LYS A 37 -6.77 3.12 10.77
N VAL A 38 -7.62 2.22 10.30
CA VAL A 38 -8.52 1.46 11.19
C VAL A 38 -7.84 0.15 11.55
N TYR A 39 -7.82 -0.18 12.84
CA TYR A 39 -7.23 -1.41 13.36
C TYR A 39 -8.31 -2.36 13.84
N VAL A 40 -8.09 -3.66 13.59
CA VAL A 40 -8.82 -4.74 14.25
C VAL A 40 -7.79 -5.68 14.86
N THR A 41 -7.78 -5.74 16.19
CA THR A 41 -6.88 -6.60 16.95
C THR A 41 -7.42 -8.01 17.03
N LEU A 42 -6.55 -8.99 16.84
CA LEU A 42 -6.82 -10.42 16.96
C LEU A 42 -5.89 -11.02 18.04
N PRO A 43 -6.19 -12.21 18.58
CA PRO A 43 -5.34 -12.81 19.62
C PRO A 43 -3.87 -13.04 19.23
N LYS A 44 -3.60 -13.23 17.93
CA LYS A 44 -2.26 -13.56 17.39
C LYS A 44 -1.70 -12.51 16.42
N GLY A 45 -2.33 -11.34 16.33
CA GLY A 45 -1.95 -10.32 15.37
C GLY A 45 -3.00 -9.24 15.20
N ASP A 46 -2.95 -8.53 14.08
CA ASP A 46 -3.97 -7.57 13.70
C ASP A 46 -4.23 -7.63 12.19
N PHE A 47 -5.28 -6.95 11.77
CA PHE A 47 -5.34 -6.41 10.41
C PHE A 47 -5.81 -4.97 10.42
N ARG A 48 -5.52 -4.27 9.34
CA ARG A 48 -5.75 -2.83 9.18
C ARG A 48 -6.31 -2.51 7.82
N THR A 49 -7.11 -1.45 7.76
CA THR A 49 -7.44 -0.77 6.51
C THR A 49 -6.74 0.59 6.44
N MET A 50 -6.21 0.90 5.27
CA MET A 50 -5.46 2.12 4.98
C MET A 50 -5.99 2.72 3.67
N PRO A 51 -7.08 3.50 3.70
CA PRO A 51 -7.61 4.17 2.52
C PRO A 51 -6.84 5.46 2.22
N ALA A 52 -6.75 5.81 0.94
CA ALA A 52 -6.21 7.09 0.48
C ALA A 52 -6.84 7.51 -0.85
N TYR A 53 -6.92 8.82 -1.07
CA TYR A 53 -7.27 9.43 -2.36
C TYR A 53 -6.27 10.55 -2.68
N LEU A 54 -5.63 10.45 -3.84
CA LEU A 54 -4.67 11.41 -4.39
C LEU A 54 -5.32 12.08 -5.62
N PRO A 55 -5.91 13.29 -5.47
CA PRO A 55 -6.68 13.93 -6.53
C PRO A 55 -5.90 14.25 -7.80
N SER A 56 -4.68 14.76 -7.67
CA SER A 56 -3.76 15.07 -8.79
C SER A 56 -3.40 13.85 -9.62
N MET A 57 -3.40 12.66 -9.01
CA MET A 57 -3.13 11.39 -9.68
C MET A 57 -4.40 10.70 -10.18
N GLY A 58 -5.58 11.16 -9.76
CA GLY A 58 -6.86 10.50 -10.05
C GLY A 58 -6.97 9.08 -9.47
N ILE A 59 -6.29 8.82 -8.35
CA ILE A 59 -6.20 7.47 -7.76
C ILE A 59 -6.84 7.45 -6.38
N ALA A 60 -7.87 6.62 -6.21
CA ALA A 60 -8.43 6.25 -4.92
C ALA A 60 -8.24 4.74 -4.67
N GLY A 61 -7.97 4.38 -3.42
CA GLY A 61 -7.82 2.97 -3.07
C GLY A 61 -7.76 2.70 -1.58
N VAL A 62 -7.79 1.42 -1.24
CA VAL A 62 -7.65 0.95 0.13
C VAL A 62 -6.72 -0.26 0.18
N LYS A 63 -5.73 -0.19 1.06
CA LYS A 63 -4.92 -1.36 1.42
C LYS A 63 -5.49 -2.04 2.65
N ILE A 64 -5.64 -3.35 2.58
CA ILE A 64 -5.92 -4.23 3.70
C ILE A 64 -4.65 -5.03 3.98
N VAL A 65 -4.11 -4.94 5.19
CA VAL A 65 -2.83 -5.58 5.55
C VAL A 65 -2.92 -6.19 6.95
N ASN A 66 -2.38 -7.39 7.11
CA ASN A 66 -2.23 -8.02 8.43
C ASN A 66 -0.79 -7.91 8.94
N VAL A 67 -0.62 -8.04 10.26
CA VAL A 67 0.65 -8.46 10.86
C VAL A 67 0.36 -9.59 11.84
N HIS A 68 0.95 -10.76 11.61
CA HIS A 68 0.84 -11.94 12.46
C HIS A 68 2.24 -12.50 12.71
N PRO A 69 2.89 -12.16 13.83
CA PRO A 69 4.30 -12.47 14.07
C PRO A 69 4.63 -13.98 14.04
N GLU A 70 3.67 -14.84 14.39
CA GLU A 70 3.88 -16.29 14.44
C GLU A 70 3.67 -17.01 13.10
N ASN A 71 3.15 -16.34 12.07
CA ASN A 71 2.87 -16.95 10.76
C ASN A 71 4.05 -17.73 10.15
N PRO A 72 5.33 -17.30 10.29
CA PRO A 72 6.47 -18.06 9.77
C PRO A 72 6.56 -19.48 10.31
N ARG A 73 6.05 -19.77 11.52
CA ARG A 73 5.99 -21.13 12.09
C ARG A 73 5.09 -22.06 11.28
N SER A 74 4.14 -21.51 10.54
CA SER A 74 3.20 -22.22 9.68
C SER A 74 3.52 -22.03 8.19
N GLY A 75 4.71 -21.53 7.85
CA GLY A 75 5.13 -21.30 6.46
C GLY A 75 4.44 -20.12 5.77
N LEU A 76 3.82 -19.21 6.53
CA LEU A 76 3.16 -18.02 6.01
C LEU A 76 4.00 -16.75 6.27
N PRO A 77 3.92 -15.71 5.41
CA PRO A 77 4.52 -14.42 5.71
C PRO A 77 3.90 -13.76 6.96
N THR A 78 4.73 -13.03 7.72
CA THR A 78 4.26 -12.19 8.84
C THR A 78 3.32 -11.08 8.37
N VAL A 79 3.59 -10.51 7.19
CA VAL A 79 2.81 -9.43 6.56
C VAL A 79 2.28 -9.94 5.24
N MET A 80 0.98 -9.84 5.04
CA MET A 80 0.32 -10.06 3.76
C MET A 80 -0.66 -8.92 3.52
N ALA A 81 -0.80 -8.50 2.27
CA ALA A 81 -1.67 -7.38 1.95
C ALA A 81 -2.39 -7.55 0.61
N LEU A 82 -3.57 -6.95 0.54
CA LEU A 82 -4.30 -6.68 -0.69
C LEU A 82 -4.52 -5.18 -0.82
N THR A 83 -4.47 -4.66 -2.04
CA THR A 83 -4.88 -3.29 -2.35
C THR A 83 -6.00 -3.31 -3.37
N ILE A 84 -7.06 -2.56 -3.10
CA ILE A 84 -8.16 -2.32 -4.04
C ILE A 84 -7.99 -0.92 -4.61
N ILE A 85 -8.06 -0.80 -5.93
CA ILE A 85 -8.10 0.49 -6.64
C ILE A 85 -9.53 0.74 -7.11
N LEU A 86 -10.01 1.96 -6.89
CA LEU A 86 -11.35 2.40 -7.20
C LEU A 86 -11.31 3.43 -8.34
N ASP A 87 -12.30 3.34 -9.21
CA ASP A 87 -12.63 4.43 -10.13
C ASP A 87 -13.20 5.61 -9.32
N ILE A 88 -12.64 6.80 -9.52
CA ILE A 88 -12.97 7.97 -8.70
C ILE A 88 -14.34 8.57 -9.01
N ASP A 89 -14.87 8.32 -10.20
CA ASP A 89 -16.13 8.89 -10.67
C ASP A 89 -17.32 7.99 -10.30
N THR A 90 -17.14 6.68 -10.38
CA THR A 90 -18.21 5.68 -10.21
C THR A 90 -18.09 4.85 -8.93
N GLY A 91 -16.92 4.88 -8.27
CA GLY A 91 -16.60 4.00 -7.15
C GLY A 91 -16.38 2.53 -7.54
N MET A 92 -16.44 2.20 -8.84
CA MET A 92 -16.28 0.83 -9.33
C MET A 92 -14.88 0.29 -8.99
N PRO A 93 -14.74 -0.88 -8.35
CA PRO A 93 -13.43 -1.50 -8.13
C PRO A 93 -12.77 -1.90 -9.45
N GLN A 94 -11.67 -1.23 -9.79
CA GLN A 94 -10.92 -1.44 -11.03
C GLN A 94 -9.93 -2.61 -10.90
N ALA A 95 -9.31 -2.76 -9.73
CA ALA A 95 -8.31 -3.80 -9.51
C ALA A 95 -8.28 -4.29 -8.05
N VAL A 96 -7.89 -5.56 -7.89
CA VAL A 96 -7.48 -6.15 -6.60
C VAL A 96 -6.08 -6.71 -6.78
N LEU A 97 -5.12 -6.10 -6.09
CA LEU A 97 -3.69 -6.37 -6.22
C LEU A 97 -3.19 -7.13 -5.01
N ASN A 98 -2.34 -8.14 -5.21
CA ASN A 98 -1.48 -8.63 -4.13
C ASN A 98 -0.46 -7.53 -3.81
N ALA A 99 -0.54 -7.00 -2.59
CA ALA A 99 0.24 -5.86 -2.15
C ALA A 99 1.31 -6.24 -1.11
N THR A 100 1.60 -7.54 -0.97
CA THR A 100 2.59 -8.04 0.00
C THR A 100 3.99 -7.54 -0.37
N GLU A 101 4.50 -7.91 -1.55
CA GLU A 101 5.81 -7.43 -2.04
C GLU A 101 5.82 -5.91 -2.29
N LEU A 102 4.70 -5.33 -2.74
CA LEU A 102 4.57 -3.87 -2.89
C LEU A 102 4.71 -3.15 -1.54
N THR A 103 4.25 -3.75 -0.44
CA THR A 103 4.41 -3.18 0.90
C THR A 103 5.87 -3.13 1.30
N ASP A 104 6.67 -4.13 0.96
CA ASP A 104 8.11 -4.15 1.23
C ASP A 104 8.82 -3.09 0.39
N LEU A 105 8.61 -3.10 -0.93
CA LEU A 105 9.24 -2.15 -1.87
C LEU A 105 8.99 -0.69 -1.48
N ARG A 106 7.73 -0.31 -1.26
CA ARG A 106 7.38 1.08 -0.92
C ARG A 106 7.89 1.49 0.46
N THR A 107 8.10 0.54 1.38
CA THR A 107 8.67 0.83 2.71
C THR A 107 10.15 1.12 2.59
N GLY A 108 10.89 0.31 1.81
CA GLY A 108 12.29 0.60 1.50
C GLY A 108 12.46 1.92 0.76
N ALA A 109 11.59 2.19 -0.23
CA ALA A 109 11.58 3.44 -0.97
C ALA A 109 11.35 4.67 -0.08
N ALA A 110 10.45 4.59 0.90
CA ALA A 110 10.25 5.68 1.85
C ALA A 110 11.52 6.03 2.63
N GLY A 111 12.29 5.02 3.05
CA GLY A 111 13.60 5.22 3.68
C GLY A 111 14.63 5.80 2.72
N ALA A 112 14.69 5.31 1.48
CA ALA A 112 15.60 5.82 0.45
C ALA A 112 15.33 7.29 0.11
N VAL A 113 14.06 7.67 -0.05
CA VAL A 113 13.65 9.06 -0.27
C VAL A 113 14.03 9.91 0.93
N ALA A 114 13.77 9.47 2.16
CA ALA A 114 14.16 10.22 3.35
C ALA A 114 15.68 10.47 3.41
N ALA A 115 16.49 9.44 3.15
CA ALA A 115 17.96 9.54 3.14
C ALA A 115 18.52 10.44 2.02
N GLN A 116 17.74 10.76 0.99
CA GLN A 116 18.14 11.71 -0.05
C GLN A 116 18.04 13.17 0.42
N TYR A 117 17.20 13.45 1.42
CA TYR A 117 16.88 14.80 1.89
C TYR A 117 17.39 15.09 3.31
N LEU A 118 17.92 14.10 4.02
CA LEU A 118 18.40 14.18 5.42
C LEU A 118 19.85 13.69 5.52
#